data_AF-A0A7K4JQ75-F1
#
_entry.id   AF-A0A7K4JQ75-F1
#
_cell.length_a   1.000
_cell.length_b   1.000
_cell.length_c   1.000
_cell.angle_alpha   90.00
_cell.angle_beta   90.00
_cell.angle_gamma   90.00
#
_symmetry.space_group_name_H-M   'P 1'
#
loop_
_entity.id
_entity.type
_entity.pdbx_description
1 polymer ?
#
loop_
_entity_poly.entity_id
_entity_poly.type
_entity_poly.pdbx_seq_one_letter_code
_entity_poly.pdbx_strand_id
1 'polypeptide(L)'
;QTIDAMDAWEDLTELGCHLTELPVEPHLGKMVLCAVVLKCLDPILTIACILAYRDPFVLPTLASQKRAAMACRKCFAAGTFSDHMALLRAFQAWQKACFEGWERGFCEKNFLSQATMEIIVGMRTQLLGQLRASGFVRTRGGSDIRDVNTNSENWAVVKAALVAGMYPNLVHVDRGRMVLTGPKEKKVRFHPTSILSLPQDKKV
;
A
#
# COMPACT_ATOMS: atom_id res chain seq x y z
N GLN A 1 14.90 -11.75 12.60
CA GLN A 1 15.97 -12.00 11.63
C GLN A 1 15.59 -11.63 10.19
N THR A 2 14.58 -12.21 9.53
CA THR A 2 14.27 -11.94 8.09
C THR A 2 14.01 -10.47 7.72
N ILE A 3 13.47 -9.68 8.66
CA ILE A 3 13.23 -8.24 8.49
C ILE A 3 14.27 -7.38 9.21
N ASP A 4 15.38 -7.97 9.65
CA ASP A 4 16.47 -7.32 10.40
C ASP A 4 16.06 -6.74 11.77
N ALA A 5 14.88 -7.10 12.29
CA ALA A 5 14.42 -6.66 13.62
C ALA A 5 15.20 -7.30 14.79
N MET A 6 15.74 -8.50 14.59
CA MET A 6 16.54 -9.22 15.59
C MET A 6 17.83 -9.69 14.94
N ASP A 7 18.92 -9.67 15.70
CA ASP A 7 20.24 -10.12 15.27
C ASP A 7 20.39 -11.66 15.33
N ALA A 8 21.62 -12.15 15.16
CA ALA A 8 21.94 -13.57 15.15
C ALA A 8 21.77 -14.25 16.52
N TRP A 9 21.74 -13.48 17.61
CA TRP A 9 21.55 -13.94 18.99
C TRP A 9 20.11 -13.77 19.49
N GLU A 10 19.20 -13.37 18.59
CA GLU A 10 17.79 -13.09 18.88
C GLU A 10 17.57 -11.84 19.75
N ASP A 11 18.59 -11.00 19.88
CA ASP A 11 18.46 -9.70 20.53
C ASP A 11 17.84 -8.67 19.57
N LEU A 12 17.08 -7.72 20.12
CA LEU A 12 16.50 -6.64 19.33
C LEU A 12 17.60 -5.72 18.77
N THR A 13 17.53 -5.48 17.47
CA THR A 13 18.33 -4.42 16.84
C THR A 13 17.72 -3.05 17.11
N GLU A 14 18.44 -1.96 16.83
CA GLU A 14 17.87 -0.60 16.88
C GLU A 14 16.61 -0.46 16.01
N LEU A 15 16.62 -1.05 14.80
CA LEU A 15 15.43 -1.13 13.96
C LEU A 15 14.31 -1.90 14.69
N GLY A 16 14.63 -3.05 15.27
CA GLY A 16 13.69 -3.86 16.05
C GLY A 16 13.01 -3.06 17.16
N CYS A 17 13.79 -2.32 17.95
CA CYS A 17 13.27 -1.46 19.01
C CYS A 17 12.23 -0.46 18.47
N HIS A 18 12.55 0.27 17.41
CA HIS A 18 11.60 1.20 16.79
C HIS A 18 10.36 0.51 16.21
N LEU A 19 10.50 -0.70 15.67
CA LEU A 19 9.35 -1.45 15.16
C LEU A 19 8.37 -1.86 16.26
N THR A 20 8.84 -2.10 17.49
CA THR A 20 7.95 -2.44 18.62
C THR A 20 7.05 -1.29 19.06
N GLU A 21 7.41 -0.05 18.72
CA GLU A 21 6.66 1.15 19.08
C GLU A 21 5.52 1.46 18.08
N LEU A 22 5.56 0.87 16.88
CA LEU A 22 4.59 1.16 15.83
C LEU A 22 3.35 0.25 15.93
N PRO A 23 2.11 0.78 15.80
CA PRO A 23 0.87 0.03 15.92
C PRO A 23 0.49 -0.72 14.63
N VAL A 24 1.48 -1.35 13.98
CA VAL A 24 1.32 -2.13 12.74
C VAL A 24 2.23 -3.35 12.78
N GLU A 25 2.00 -4.31 11.88
CA GLU A 25 2.90 -5.44 11.74
C GLU A 25 4.34 -4.97 11.42
N PRO A 26 5.39 -5.62 11.96
CA PRO A 26 6.77 -5.15 11.83
C PRO A 26 7.26 -4.91 10.39
N HIS A 27 6.76 -5.67 9.41
CA HIS A 27 7.12 -5.48 8.00
C HIS A 27 6.52 -4.19 7.41
N LEU A 28 5.30 -3.82 7.82
CA LEU A 28 4.68 -2.53 7.47
C LEU A 28 5.37 -1.39 8.22
N GLY A 29 5.77 -1.60 9.47
CA GLY A 29 6.60 -0.66 10.21
C GLY A 29 7.92 -0.37 9.49
N LYS A 30 8.62 -1.42 9.03
CA LYS A 30 9.86 -1.30 8.25
C LYS A 30 9.64 -0.53 6.96
N MET A 31 8.55 -0.82 6.24
CA MET A 31 8.13 -0.07 5.05
C MET A 31 8.03 1.44 5.31
N VAL A 32 7.35 1.80 6.40
CA VAL A 32 7.10 3.19 6.78
C VAL A 32 8.39 3.88 7.23
N LEU A 33 9.23 3.23 8.03
CA LEU A 33 10.53 3.78 8.45
C LEU A 33 11.46 3.99 7.24
N CYS A 34 11.51 3.04 6.31
CA CYS A 34 12.24 3.22 5.05
C CYS A 34 11.70 4.39 4.22
N ALA A 35 10.38 4.62 4.21
CA ALA A 35 9.77 5.74 3.50
C ALA A 35 10.15 7.11 4.09
N VAL A 36 10.38 7.20 5.40
CA VAL A 36 10.92 8.42 6.03
C VAL A 36 12.32 8.72 5.47
N VAL A 37 13.21 7.71 5.45
CA VAL A 37 14.58 7.85 4.93
C VAL A 37 14.58 8.19 3.44
N LEU A 38 13.72 7.53 2.66
CA LEU A 38 13.56 7.75 1.22
C LEU A 38 12.77 9.02 0.88
N LYS A 39 12.23 9.71 1.88
CA LYS A 39 11.44 10.95 1.77
C LYS A 39 10.19 10.79 0.90
N CYS A 40 9.50 9.65 1.00
CA CYS A 40 8.27 9.35 0.29
C CYS A 40 7.16 8.87 1.26
N LEU A 41 7.05 9.52 2.42
CA LEU A 41 6.25 9.03 3.54
C LEU A 41 4.74 8.97 3.25
N ASP A 42 4.14 10.03 2.71
CA ASP A 42 2.69 10.16 2.53
C ASP A 42 2.03 9.01 1.74
N PRO A 43 2.53 8.62 0.55
CA PRO A 43 1.96 7.50 -0.18
C PRO A 43 2.14 6.17 0.55
N ILE A 44 3.29 5.94 1.17
CA ILE A 44 3.56 4.71 1.94
C ILE A 44 2.69 4.64 3.18
N LEU A 45 2.49 5.74 3.88
CA LEU A 45 1.62 5.81 5.04
C LEU A 45 0.19 5.40 4.67
N THR A 46 -0.33 5.82 3.52
CA THR A 46 -1.63 5.39 3.01
C THR A 46 -1.64 3.89 2.72
N ILE A 47 -0.66 3.42 1.96
CA ILE A 47 -0.59 2.02 1.53
C ILE A 47 -0.46 1.09 2.74
N ALA A 48 0.43 1.41 3.68
CA ALA A 48 0.64 0.64 4.91
C ALA A 48 -0.63 0.54 5.75
N CYS A 49 -1.38 1.64 5.95
CA CYS A 49 -2.64 1.59 6.69
C CYS A 49 -3.72 0.75 5.98
N ILE A 50 -3.80 0.82 4.66
CA ILE A 50 -4.74 -0.03 3.89
C ILE A 50 -4.39 -1.51 4.05
N LEU A 51 -3.09 -1.85 3.93
CA LEU A 51 -2.61 -3.23 4.07
C LEU A 51 -2.77 -3.77 5.49
N ALA A 52 -2.62 -2.92 6.51
CA ALA A 52 -2.80 -3.29 7.92
C ALA A 52 -4.27 -3.54 8.29
N TYR A 53 -5.23 -2.98 7.54
CA TYR A 53 -6.64 -3.11 7.82
C TYR A 53 -7.38 -4.00 6.81
N ARG A 54 -7.76 -3.43 5.66
CA ARG A 54 -8.37 -4.17 4.54
C ARG A 54 -8.46 -3.30 3.28
N ASP A 55 -8.62 -3.98 2.15
CA ASP A 55 -8.88 -3.38 0.84
C ASP A 55 -10.24 -2.61 0.85
N PRO A 56 -10.27 -1.32 0.47
CA PRO A 56 -11.50 -0.53 0.42
C PRO A 56 -12.38 -0.83 -0.79
N PHE A 57 -11.89 -1.52 -1.82
CA PHE A 57 -12.70 -1.91 -2.97
C PHE A 57 -13.69 -3.02 -2.58
N VAL A 58 -14.97 -2.74 -2.80
CA VAL A 58 -16.07 -3.67 -2.55
C VAL A 58 -16.36 -4.44 -3.83
N LEU A 59 -16.36 -5.77 -3.75
CA LEU A 59 -16.76 -6.61 -4.87
C LEU A 59 -18.27 -6.93 -4.77
N PRO A 60 -19.12 -6.35 -5.65
CA PRO A 60 -20.56 -6.60 -5.63
C PRO A 60 -20.88 -8.06 -6.00
N THR A 61 -22.06 -8.54 -5.60
CA THR A 61 -22.48 -9.93 -5.90
C THR A 61 -22.89 -10.11 -7.36
N LEU A 62 -23.53 -9.10 -7.96
CA LEU A 62 -24.03 -9.14 -9.34
C LEU A 62 -22.89 -9.10 -10.37
N ALA A 63 -22.88 -10.04 -11.31
CA ALA A 63 -21.78 -10.23 -12.27
C ALA A 63 -21.50 -9.01 -13.18
N SER A 64 -22.54 -8.25 -13.56
CA SER A 64 -22.37 -7.00 -14.33
C SER A 64 -21.64 -5.93 -13.53
N GLN A 65 -21.99 -5.78 -12.24
CA GLN A 65 -21.35 -4.84 -11.33
C GLN A 65 -19.93 -5.29 -10.96
N LYS A 66 -19.63 -6.59 -10.90
CA LYS A 66 -18.26 -7.09 -10.69
C LYS A 66 -17.30 -6.60 -11.78
N ARG A 67 -17.73 -6.66 -13.05
CA ARG A 67 -16.93 -6.16 -14.18
C ARG A 67 -16.71 -4.65 -14.08
N ALA A 68 -17.74 -3.89 -13.71
CA ALA A 68 -17.61 -2.45 -13.50
C ALA A 68 -16.64 -2.12 -12.35
N ALA A 69 -16.74 -2.80 -11.21
CA ALA A 69 -15.84 -2.63 -10.07
C ALA A 69 -14.37 -2.90 -10.43
N MET A 70 -14.11 -3.98 -11.17
CA MET A 70 -12.78 -4.30 -11.68
C MET A 70 -12.24 -3.24 -12.65
N ALA A 71 -13.11 -2.69 -13.51
CA ALA A 71 -12.73 -1.60 -14.41
C ALA A 71 -12.38 -0.32 -13.63
N CYS A 72 -13.18 0.05 -12.62
CA CYS A 72 -12.88 1.18 -11.73
C CYS A 72 -11.52 1.04 -11.04
N ARG A 73 -11.22 -0.14 -10.44
CA ARG A 73 -9.92 -0.42 -9.83
C ARG A 73 -8.76 -0.27 -10.84
N LYS A 74 -8.93 -0.79 -12.06
CA LYS A 74 -7.94 -0.69 -13.14
C LYS A 74 -7.71 0.76 -13.59
N CYS A 75 -8.76 1.59 -13.63
CA CYS A 75 -8.63 3.02 -13.93
C CYS A 75 -7.72 3.73 -12.93
N PHE A 76 -7.84 3.44 -11.63
CA PHE A 76 -6.94 4.02 -10.61
C PHE A 76 -5.48 3.58 -10.81
N ALA A 77 -5.23 2.34 -11.22
CA ALA A 77 -3.88 1.89 -11.52
C ALA A 77 -3.23 2.67 -12.69
N ALA A 78 -4.03 3.16 -13.65
CA ALA A 78 -3.61 3.90 -14.85
C ALA A 78 -2.27 3.42 -15.47
N GLY A 79 -2.15 2.12 -15.75
CA GLY A 79 -0.99 1.54 -16.43
C GLY A 79 0.29 1.44 -15.57
N THR A 80 0.25 1.72 -14.28
CA THR A 80 1.42 1.60 -13.38
C THR A 80 1.75 0.16 -12.98
N PHE A 81 0.89 -0.80 -13.35
CA PHE A 81 1.00 -2.22 -13.02
C PHE A 81 1.18 -2.46 -11.51
N SER A 82 0.41 -1.74 -10.68
CA SER A 82 0.45 -1.91 -9.23
C SER A 82 -0.92 -1.74 -8.58
N ASP A 83 -1.36 -2.75 -7.83
CA ASP A 83 -2.53 -2.65 -6.96
C ASP A 83 -2.33 -1.59 -5.87
N HIS A 84 -1.11 -1.46 -5.32
CA HIS A 84 -0.78 -0.43 -4.34
C HIS A 84 -1.00 0.99 -4.88
N MET A 85 -0.70 1.24 -6.17
CA MET A 85 -1.02 2.52 -6.81
C MET A 85 -2.53 2.73 -6.94
N ALA A 86 -3.29 1.67 -7.28
CA ALA A 86 -4.74 1.77 -7.38
C ALA A 86 -5.36 2.15 -6.02
N LEU A 87 -4.89 1.52 -4.95
CA LEU A 87 -5.28 1.82 -3.58
C LEU A 87 -4.96 3.27 -3.19
N LEU A 88 -3.72 3.71 -3.44
CA LEU A 88 -3.27 5.08 -3.14
C LEU A 88 -4.13 6.13 -3.86
N ARG A 89 -4.33 5.98 -5.17
CA ARG A 89 -5.10 6.95 -5.97
C ARG A 89 -6.58 6.94 -5.65
N ALA A 90 -7.16 5.77 -5.35
CA ALA A 90 -8.54 5.70 -4.88
C ALA A 90 -8.72 6.47 -3.57
N PHE A 91 -7.79 6.33 -2.63
CA PHE A 91 -7.80 7.08 -1.37
C PHE A 91 -7.63 8.58 -1.59
N GLN A 92 -6.66 9.02 -2.39
CA GLN A 92 -6.44 10.45 -2.69
C GLN A 92 -7.65 11.09 -3.40
N ALA A 93 -8.25 10.39 -4.37
CA ALA A 93 -9.45 10.86 -5.05
C ALA A 93 -10.68 10.90 -4.12
N TRP A 94 -10.79 9.94 -3.19
CA TRP A 94 -11.82 9.97 -2.15
C TRP A 94 -11.62 11.16 -1.20
N GLN A 95 -10.40 11.45 -0.75
CA GLN A 95 -10.12 12.62 0.08
C GLN A 95 -10.52 13.93 -0.61
N LYS A 96 -10.27 14.05 -1.92
CA LYS A 96 -10.76 15.17 -2.72
C LYS A 96 -12.29 15.24 -2.74
N ALA A 97 -12.97 14.10 -2.90
CA ALA A 97 -14.43 14.05 -2.85
C ALA A 97 -14.99 14.43 -1.47
N CYS A 98 -14.31 14.08 -0.37
CA CYS A 98 -14.66 14.55 0.98
C CYS A 98 -14.56 16.07 1.10
N PHE A 99 -13.47 16.67 0.59
CA PHE A 99 -13.30 18.12 0.58
C PHE A 99 -14.40 18.83 -0.23
N GLU A 100 -14.85 18.19 -1.32
CA GLU A 100 -15.92 18.69 -2.19
C GLU A 100 -17.34 18.30 -1.70
N GLY A 101 -17.48 17.53 -0.62
CA GLY A 101 -18.75 17.16 -0.01
C GLY A 101 -19.59 16.14 -0.79
N TRP A 102 -18.98 15.27 -1.58
CA TRP A 102 -19.68 14.23 -2.36
C TRP A 102 -19.08 12.82 -2.20
N GLU A 103 -18.39 12.57 -1.08
CA GLU A 103 -17.67 11.33 -0.79
C GLU A 103 -18.54 10.08 -0.87
N ARG A 104 -19.82 10.17 -0.48
CA ARG A 104 -20.77 9.06 -0.59
C ARG A 104 -21.00 8.67 -2.05
N GLY A 105 -21.29 9.65 -2.91
CA GLY A 105 -21.47 9.43 -4.34
C GLY A 105 -20.19 8.95 -5.02
N PHE A 106 -19.03 9.42 -4.56
CA PHE A 106 -17.73 8.92 -5.01
C PHE A 106 -17.55 7.44 -4.67
N CYS A 107 -17.86 7.03 -3.44
CA CYS A 107 -17.76 5.64 -3.00
C CYS A 107 -18.69 4.72 -3.79
N GLU A 108 -19.94 5.12 -3.96
CA GLU A 108 -20.94 4.36 -4.73
C GLU A 108 -20.49 4.18 -6.20
N LYS A 109 -20.04 5.25 -6.85
CA LYS A 109 -19.58 5.22 -8.25
C LYS A 109 -18.33 4.35 -8.46
N ASN A 110 -17.46 4.28 -7.47
CA ASN A 110 -16.16 3.60 -7.59
C ASN A 110 -16.10 2.26 -6.85
N PHE A 111 -17.22 1.77 -6.32
CA PHE A 111 -17.30 0.54 -5.54
C PHE A 111 -16.33 0.53 -4.36
N LEU A 112 -16.35 1.60 -3.56
CA LEU A 112 -15.50 1.75 -2.38
C LEU A 112 -16.34 1.73 -1.10
N SER A 113 -15.75 1.24 -0.01
CA SER A 113 -16.36 1.29 1.32
C SER A 113 -15.97 2.59 2.04
N GLN A 114 -16.92 3.50 2.21
CA GLN A 114 -16.72 4.76 2.95
C GLN A 114 -16.21 4.51 4.37
N ALA A 115 -16.86 3.60 5.13
CA ALA A 115 -16.42 3.24 6.48
C ALA A 115 -14.97 2.73 6.53
N THR A 116 -14.53 2.00 5.51
CA THR A 116 -13.14 1.53 5.42
C THR A 116 -12.19 2.71 5.20
N MET A 117 -12.53 3.64 4.31
CA MET A 117 -11.72 4.85 4.08
C MET A 117 -11.58 5.71 5.34
N GLU A 118 -12.66 5.90 6.10
CA GLU A 118 -12.65 6.65 7.36
C GLU A 118 -11.75 5.99 8.42
N ILE A 119 -11.80 4.65 8.55
CA ILE A 119 -10.89 3.91 9.43
C ILE A 119 -9.43 4.09 9.01
N ILE A 120 -9.13 4.04 7.70
CA ILE A 120 -7.79 4.27 7.16
C ILE A 120 -7.29 5.68 7.51
N VAL A 121 -8.14 6.71 7.47
CA VAL A 121 -7.79 8.08 7.90
C VAL A 121 -7.39 8.10 9.39
N GLY A 122 -8.17 7.42 10.23
CA GLY A 122 -7.85 7.27 11.65
C GLY A 122 -6.49 6.60 11.88
N MET A 123 -6.24 5.48 11.18
CA MET A 123 -4.95 4.77 11.27
C MET A 123 -3.78 5.61 10.78
N ARG A 124 -3.94 6.36 9.68
CA ARG A 124 -2.90 7.29 9.18
C ARG A 124 -2.58 8.34 10.24
N THR A 125 -3.59 8.89 10.89
CA THR A 125 -3.44 9.89 11.95
C THR A 125 -2.67 9.32 13.14
N GLN A 126 -3.05 8.13 13.60
CA GLN A 126 -2.38 7.45 14.72
C GLN A 126 -0.92 7.12 14.37
N LEU A 127 -0.67 6.51 13.22
CA LEU A 127 0.66 6.08 12.82
C LEU A 127 1.59 7.28 12.58
N LEU A 128 1.11 8.36 11.96
CA LEU A 128 1.87 9.61 11.85
C LEU A 128 2.15 10.24 13.23
N GLY A 129 1.18 10.16 14.15
CA GLY A 129 1.35 10.59 15.54
C GLY A 129 2.49 9.85 16.22
N GLN A 130 2.58 8.53 16.05
CA GLN A 130 3.67 7.71 16.61
C GLN A 130 5.03 8.03 15.97
N LEU A 131 5.09 8.25 14.66
CA LEU A 131 6.32 8.69 14.00
C LEU A 131 6.80 10.05 14.52
N ARG A 132 5.89 10.95 14.89
CA ARG A 132 6.23 12.22 15.53
C ARG A 132 6.73 12.04 16.96
N ALA A 133 6.03 11.21 17.75
CA ALA A 133 6.42 10.90 19.13
C ALA A 133 7.82 10.27 19.20
N SER A 134 8.14 9.41 18.23
CA SER A 134 9.44 8.73 18.12
C SER A 134 10.54 9.60 17.45
N GLY A 135 10.21 10.83 17.04
CA GLY A 135 11.17 11.77 16.47
C GLY A 135 11.54 11.56 14.99
N PHE A 136 10.93 10.59 14.30
CA PHE A 136 11.12 10.35 12.86
C PHE A 136 10.53 11.45 11.98
N VAL A 137 9.46 12.10 12.43
CA VAL A 137 8.85 13.26 11.76
C VAL A 137 8.80 14.42 12.75
N ARG A 138 9.49 15.51 12.42
CA ARG A 138 9.59 16.69 13.29
C ARG A 138 8.54 17.74 12.95
N THR A 139 8.24 18.62 13.90
CA THR A 139 7.30 19.74 13.67
C THR A 139 7.92 20.82 12.77
N ARG A 140 9.23 21.04 12.87
CA ARG A 140 10.00 22.03 12.09
C ARG A 140 11.45 21.58 11.93
N GLY A 141 12.13 22.12 10.91
CA GLY A 141 13.54 21.85 10.64
C GLY A 141 13.76 20.64 9.73
N GLY A 142 14.95 20.03 9.82
CA GLY A 142 15.24 18.78 9.12
C GLY A 142 14.27 17.67 9.54
N SER A 143 13.82 16.86 8.60
CA SER A 143 12.79 15.82 8.80
C SER A 143 11.40 16.36 9.19
N ASP A 144 11.06 17.61 8.85
CA ASP A 144 9.66 18.05 8.92
C ASP A 144 8.77 17.30 7.92
N ILE A 145 7.44 17.47 8.04
CA ILE A 145 6.49 16.77 7.16
C ILE A 145 6.72 17.03 5.67
N ARG A 146 7.29 18.19 5.30
CA ARG A 146 7.59 18.51 3.89
C ARG A 146 8.88 17.82 3.46
N ASP A 147 9.90 17.84 4.31
CA ASP A 147 11.19 17.20 4.05
C ASP A 147 11.03 15.69 3.79
N VAL A 148 10.28 14.99 4.65
CA VAL A 148 10.03 13.53 4.53
C VAL A 148 9.10 13.15 3.36
N ASN A 149 8.69 14.12 2.53
CA ASN A 149 7.79 13.93 1.38
C ASN A 149 8.32 14.50 0.06
N THR A 150 9.60 14.92 0.01
CA THR A 150 10.21 15.49 -1.22
C THR A 150 10.22 14.54 -2.42
N ASN A 151 10.14 13.21 -2.20
CA ASN A 151 10.09 12.18 -3.24
C ASN A 151 8.73 11.48 -3.36
N SER A 152 7.67 11.98 -2.73
CA SER A 152 6.36 11.29 -2.69
C SER A 152 5.70 11.09 -4.05
N GLU A 153 5.99 11.97 -5.03
CA GLU A 153 5.52 11.82 -6.40
C GLU A 153 6.39 10.87 -7.25
N ASN A 154 7.57 10.48 -6.75
CA ASN A 154 8.46 9.56 -7.45
C ASN A 154 8.10 8.11 -7.17
N TRP A 155 7.30 7.52 -8.05
CA TRP A 155 6.81 6.15 -7.88
C TRP A 155 7.93 5.09 -7.80
N ALA A 156 9.12 5.32 -8.38
CA ALA A 156 10.24 4.40 -8.25
C ALA A 156 10.77 4.35 -6.80
N VAL A 157 10.82 5.51 -6.13
CA VAL A 157 11.21 5.63 -4.72
C VAL A 157 10.14 5.01 -3.81
N VAL A 158 8.86 5.25 -4.11
CA VAL A 158 7.76 4.59 -3.39
C VAL A 158 7.83 3.08 -3.54
N LYS A 159 8.12 2.55 -4.73
CA LYS A 159 8.35 1.11 -4.93
C LYS A 159 9.54 0.57 -4.11
N ALA A 160 10.61 1.34 -3.96
CA ALA A 160 11.75 0.94 -3.13
C ALA A 160 11.32 0.76 -1.66
N ALA A 161 10.55 1.71 -1.11
CA ALA A 161 9.98 1.58 0.23
C ALA A 161 9.01 0.38 0.34
N LEU A 162 8.14 0.16 -0.66
CA LEU A 162 7.26 -1.01 -0.71
C LEU A 162 8.04 -2.32 -0.64
N VAL A 163 9.13 -2.45 -1.41
CA VAL A 163 9.96 -3.65 -1.41
C VAL A 163 10.61 -3.88 -0.04
N ALA A 164 11.02 -2.82 0.67
CA ALA A 164 11.62 -2.95 2.00
C ALA A 164 10.68 -3.60 3.02
N GLY A 165 9.36 -3.36 2.92
CA GLY A 165 8.36 -4.03 3.76
C GLY A 165 7.88 -5.37 3.19
N MET A 166 7.78 -5.49 1.87
CA MET A 166 7.21 -6.69 1.25
C MET A 166 8.21 -7.84 1.11
N TYR A 167 9.51 -7.57 1.15
CA TYR A 167 10.52 -8.61 1.09
C TYR A 167 10.35 -9.60 2.26
N PRO A 168 10.41 -10.93 2.02
CA PRO A 168 10.87 -11.61 0.80
C PRO A 168 9.75 -12.06 -0.16
N ASN A 169 8.54 -11.48 -0.09
CA ASN A 169 7.39 -11.84 -0.93
C ASN A 169 7.55 -11.34 -2.39
N LEU A 170 8.53 -11.90 -3.10
CA LEU A 170 8.84 -11.59 -4.48
C LEU A 170 8.40 -12.72 -5.41
N VAL A 171 8.08 -12.37 -6.66
CA VAL A 171 7.74 -13.32 -7.72
C VAL A 171 8.52 -12.94 -8.97
N HIS A 172 9.15 -13.92 -9.61
CA HIS A 172 9.79 -13.77 -10.90
C HIS A 172 8.80 -14.03 -12.04
N VAL A 173 8.76 -13.13 -13.01
CA VAL A 173 7.88 -13.21 -14.18
C VAL A 173 8.69 -13.64 -15.39
N ASP A 174 8.52 -14.90 -15.80
CA ASP A 174 9.06 -15.41 -17.07
C ASP A 174 8.09 -15.06 -18.20
N ARG A 175 8.46 -14.04 -18.99
CA ARG A 175 7.67 -13.59 -20.14
C ARG A 175 7.78 -14.51 -21.36
N GLY A 176 8.80 -15.35 -21.46
CA GLY A 176 8.90 -16.33 -22.54
C GLY A 176 7.91 -17.47 -22.34
N ARG A 177 7.74 -17.91 -21.09
CA ARG A 177 6.87 -19.03 -20.72
C ARG A 177 5.49 -18.62 -20.21
N MET A 178 5.25 -17.32 -19.98
CA MET A 178 4.06 -16.78 -19.31
C MET A 178 3.82 -17.43 -17.94
N VAL A 179 4.90 -17.65 -17.18
CA VAL A 179 4.87 -18.29 -15.86
C VAL A 179 5.37 -17.33 -14.78
N LEU A 180 4.69 -17.35 -13.64
CA LEU A 180 5.12 -16.68 -12.42
C LEU A 180 5.70 -17.70 -11.46
N THR A 181 6.90 -17.46 -10.94
CA THR A 181 7.61 -18.34 -10.00
C THR A 181 7.93 -17.59 -8.72
N GLY A 182 7.58 -18.16 -7.58
CA GLY A 182 7.96 -17.64 -6.27
C GLY A 182 9.18 -18.40 -5.70
N PRO A 183 9.79 -17.92 -4.61
CA PRO A 183 10.91 -18.59 -3.95
C PRO A 183 10.59 -20.02 -3.51
N LYS A 184 9.33 -20.27 -3.11
CA LYS A 184 8.86 -21.58 -2.64
C LYS A 184 8.00 -22.33 -3.66
N GLU A 185 7.35 -21.62 -4.59
CA GLU A 185 6.36 -22.19 -5.50
C GLU A 185 6.76 -22.04 -6.97
N LYS A 186 6.71 -23.15 -7.71
CA LYS A 186 7.11 -23.18 -9.13
C LYS A 186 6.09 -22.56 -10.09
N LYS A 187 4.85 -22.31 -9.66
CA LYS A 187 3.80 -21.72 -10.50
C LYS A 187 2.74 -21.02 -9.65
N VAL A 188 2.74 -19.69 -9.68
CA VAL A 188 1.73 -18.85 -9.02
C VAL A 188 0.87 -18.11 -10.04
N ARG A 189 -0.26 -17.55 -9.61
CA ARG A 189 -1.14 -16.70 -10.43
C ARG A 189 -1.57 -15.49 -9.62
N PHE A 190 -1.77 -14.36 -10.29
CA PHE A 190 -2.43 -13.22 -9.66
C PHE A 190 -3.87 -13.60 -9.30
N HIS A 191 -4.32 -13.14 -8.13
CA HIS A 191 -5.71 -13.30 -7.72
C HIS A 191 -6.63 -12.55 -8.71
N PRO A 192 -7.84 -13.05 -9.02
CA PRO A 192 -8.73 -12.42 -10.02
C PRO A 192 -9.11 -10.96 -9.75
N THR A 193 -8.99 -10.51 -8.50
CA THR A 193 -9.26 -9.11 -8.11
C THR A 193 -8.06 -8.17 -8.30
N SER A 194 -6.87 -8.71 -8.54
CA SER A 194 -5.68 -7.90 -8.84
C SER A 194 -5.81 -7.25 -10.22
N ILE A 195 -5.35 -6.01 -10.33
CA ILE A 195 -5.25 -5.31 -11.63
C ILE A 195 -4.27 -5.99 -12.60
N LEU A 196 -3.42 -6.89 -12.09
CA LEU A 196 -2.44 -7.68 -12.86
C LEU A 196 -3.01 -9.02 -13.34
N SER A 197 -4.23 -9.39 -12.92
CA SER A 197 -4.88 -10.59 -13.46
C SER A 197 -5.10 -10.40 -14.96
N LEU A 198 -4.49 -11.26 -15.77
CA LEU A 198 -4.79 -11.33 -17.19
C LEU A 198 -6.26 -11.76 -17.37
N PRO A 199 -6.98 -11.22 -18.37
CA PRO A 199 -8.21 -11.84 -18.81
C PRO A 199 -7.89 -13.29 -19.18
N GLN A 200 -8.64 -14.24 -18.61
CA GLN A 200 -8.77 -15.51 -19.30
C GLN A 200 -9.51 -15.17 -20.59
N ASP A 201 -8.78 -14.96 -21.69
CA ASP A 201 -9.38 -15.06 -23.01
C ASP A 201 -9.97 -16.46 -23.07
N LYS A 202 -11.28 -16.52 -22.84
CA LYS A 202 -12.07 -17.68 -23.23
C LYS A 202 -11.82 -17.79 -24.72
N LYS A 203 -10.99 -18.77 -25.10
CA LYS A 203 -10.99 -19.27 -26.47
C LYS A 203 -12.45 -19.60 -26.77
N VAL A 204 -13.07 -18.74 -27.58
CA VAL A 204 -14.32 -19.02 -28.27
C VAL A 204 -14.01 -20.03 -29.36
#